data_AF-A0A349MYK2-F1
#
_entry.id   AF-A0A349MYK2-F1
#
_cell.length_a   1.000
_cell.length_b   1.000
_cell.length_c   1.000
_cell.angle_alpha   90.00
_cell.angle_beta   90.00
_cell.angle_gamma   90.00
#
_symmetry.space_group_name_H-M   'P 1'
#
loop_
_entity.id
_entity.type
_entity.pdbx_description
1 polymer ?
#
loop_
_entity_poly.entity_id
_entity_poly.type
_entity_poly.pdbx_seq_one_letter_code
_entity_poly.pdbx_strand_id
1 'polypeptide(L)' 'MKNEKIGFGDVLIYSLLLILSMKVTGIIGGSWATIYNFSIFVLTYLFIYFVIDVIIKVITAAIEKRDE' A
#
# COMPACT_ATOMS: atom_id res chain seq x y z
N MET A 1 7.03 -16.42 -44.45
CA MET A 1 7.36 -16.50 -43.01
C MET A 1 8.37 -17.61 -42.80
N LYS A 2 9.58 -17.29 -42.33
CA LYS A 2 10.55 -18.31 -41.92
C LYS A 2 10.00 -18.98 -40.66
N ASN A 3 9.82 -20.30 -40.69
CA ASN A 3 9.55 -21.08 -39.49
C ASN A 3 10.86 -21.15 -38.69
N GLU A 4 11.07 -20.20 -37.81
CA GLU A 4 12.15 -20.30 -36.82
C GLU A 4 11.77 -21.43 -35.87
N LYS A 5 12.55 -22.53 -35.92
CA LYS A 5 12.37 -23.65 -35.00
C LYS A 5 12.89 -23.18 -33.64
N ILE A 6 11.98 -22.92 -32.71
CA ILE A 6 12.31 -22.62 -31.32
C ILE A 6 13.13 -23.79 -30.77
N GLY A 7 14.38 -23.51 -30.39
CA GLY A 7 15.27 -24.50 -29.82
C GLY A 7 14.94 -24.76 -28.35
N PHE A 8 15.35 -25.91 -27.84
CA PHE A 8 15.21 -26.22 -26.41
C PHE A 8 15.90 -25.16 -25.51
N GLY A 9 17.01 -24.59 -25.97
CA GLY A 9 17.68 -23.47 -25.30
C GLY A 9 16.82 -22.22 -25.18
N ASP A 10 16.04 -21.87 -26.21
CA ASP A 10 15.13 -20.73 -26.18
C ASP A 10 14.01 -20.96 -25.16
N VAL A 11 13.46 -22.18 -25.12
CA VAL A 11 12.43 -22.57 -24.13
C VAL A 11 12.95 -22.43 -22.70
N LEU A 12 14.20 -22.81 -22.44
CA LEU A 12 14.82 -22.65 -21.11
C LEU A 12 15.00 -21.18 -20.74
N ILE A 13 15.41 -20.33 -21.69
CA ILE A 13 15.58 -18.89 -21.46
C ILE A 13 14.23 -18.25 -21.16
N TYR A 14 13.18 -18.54 -21.94
CA TYR A 14 11.83 -18.02 -21.69
C TYR A 14 11.27 -18.48 -20.34
N SER A 15 11.54 -19.72 -19.94
CA SER A 15 11.11 -20.25 -18.64
C SER A 15 11.80 -19.55 -17.47
N LEU A 16 13.10 -19.28 -17.58
CA LEU A 16 13.85 -18.50 -16.59
C LEU A 16 13.33 -17.07 -16.46
N LEU A 17 13.08 -16.41 -17.59
CA LEU A 17 12.49 -15.06 -17.62
C LEU A 17 11.11 -15.04 -16.96
N LEU A 18 10.26 -16.04 -17.24
CA LEU A 18 8.95 -16.16 -16.62
C LEU A 18 9.04 -16.28 -15.09
N ILE A 19 9.92 -17.13 -14.57
CA ILE A 19 10.12 -17.30 -13.12
C ILE A 19 10.61 -16.00 -12.47
N LEU A 20 11.56 -15.30 -13.11
CA LEU A 20 12.04 -14.00 -12.66
C LEU A 20 10.91 -12.97 -12.61
N SER A 21 10.10 -12.88 -13.67
CA SER A 21 8.94 -11.98 -13.72
C SER A 21 7.89 -12.30 -12.66
N MET A 22 7.61 -13.58 -12.39
CA MET A 22 6.69 -13.99 -11.33
C MET A 22 7.19 -13.60 -9.94
N LYS A 23 8.50 -13.76 -9.66
CA LYS A 23 9.10 -13.33 -8.39
C LYS A 23 9.01 -11.82 -8.20
N VAL A 24 9.32 -11.04 -9.23
CA VAL A 24 9.22 -9.58 -9.20
C VAL A 24 7.77 -9.14 -8.98
N THR A 25 6.82 -9.77 -9.68
CA THR A 25 5.38 -9.49 -9.53
C THR A 25 4.88 -9.81 -8.11
N GLY A 26 5.34 -10.92 -7.53
CA GLY A 26 5.02 -11.29 -6.15
C GLY A 26 5.56 -10.31 -5.11
N ILE A 27 6.80 -9.83 -5.30
CA ILE A 27 7.40 -8.81 -4.44
C ILE A 27 6.62 -7.50 -4.53
N ILE A 28 6.36 -7.02 -5.76
CA ILE A 28 5.61 -5.77 -5.98
C ILE A 28 4.20 -5.88 -5.38
N GLY A 29 3.49 -6.98 -5.61
CA GLY A 29 2.15 -7.21 -5.08
C GLY A 29 2.11 -7.26 -3.56
N GLY A 30 3.05 -7.97 -2.93
CA GLY A 30 3.17 -8.04 -1.46
C GLY A 30 3.53 -6.67 -0.85
N SER A 31 4.46 -5.95 -1.46
CA SER A 31 4.82 -4.59 -1.05
C SER A 31 3.65 -3.63 -1.17
N TRP A 32 2.88 -3.69 -2.27
CA TRP A 32 1.69 -2.86 -2.47
C TRP A 32 0.63 -3.11 -1.39
N ALA A 33 0.31 -4.38 -1.11
CA ALA A 33 -0.65 -4.74 -0.07
C ALA A 33 -0.19 -4.25 1.32
N THR A 34 1.11 -4.37 1.61
CA THR A 34 1.67 -3.92 2.90
C THR A 34 1.59 -2.41 3.04
N ILE A 35 1.98 -1.67 1.99
CA ILE A 35 1.91 -0.20 1.97
C ILE A 35 0.47 0.26 2.13
N TYR A 36 -0.48 -0.35 1.40
CA TYR A 36 -1.89 0.00 1.49
C TYR A 36 -2.46 -0.17 2.90
N ASN A 37 -2.19 -1.32 3.54
CA ASN A 37 -2.64 -1.57 4.91
C ASN A 37 -1.99 -0.61 5.91
N PHE A 38 -0.69 -0.33 5.76
CA PHE A 38 0.02 0.64 6.60
C PHE A 38 -0.56 2.06 6.43
N SER A 39 -0.82 2.49 5.19
CA SER A 39 -1.43 3.79 4.91
C SER A 39 -2.82 3.92 5.53
N ILE A 40 -3.65 2.89 5.45
CA ILE A 40 -4.98 2.89 6.11
C ILE A 40 -4.84 2.97 7.62
N PHE A 41 -3.89 2.23 8.21
CA PHE A 41 -3.64 2.27 9.65
C PHE A 41 -3.25 3.69 10.09
N VAL A 42 -2.30 4.31 9.40
CA VAL A 42 -1.86 5.69 9.69
C VAL A 42 -3.00 6.68 9.50
N LEU A 43 -3.79 6.56 8.43
CA LEU A 43 -4.92 7.44 8.16
C LEU A 43 -5.99 7.34 9.26
N THR A 44 -6.30 6.11 9.68
CA THR A 44 -7.26 5.84 10.77
C THR A 44 -6.76 6.42 12.09
N TYR A 45 -5.47 6.23 12.39
CA TYR A 45 -4.83 6.80 13.56
C TYR A 45 -4.95 8.33 13.56
N LEU A 46 -4.54 9.00 12.48
CA LEU A 46 -4.64 10.46 12.36
C LEU A 46 -6.09 10.96 12.48
N PHE A 47 -7.05 10.25 11.89
CA PHE A 47 -8.46 10.59 11.98
C PHE A 47 -8.97 10.55 13.43
N ILE A 48 -8.62 9.50 14.19
CA ILE A 48 -9.01 9.40 15.61
C ILE A 48 -8.43 10.57 16.41
N TYR A 49 -7.15 10.90 16.21
CA TYR A 49 -6.51 12.03 16.89
C TYR A 49 -7.12 13.38 16.50
N PHE A 50 -7.50 13.55 15.23
CA PHE A 50 -8.23 14.73 14.79
C PHE A 50 -9.58 14.88 15.50
N VAL A 51 -10.35 13.79 15.64
CA VAL A 51 -11.62 13.82 16.38
C VAL A 51 -11.40 14.18 17.84
N ILE A 52 -10.38 13.62 18.50
CA ILE A 52 -10.04 13.95 19.89
C ILE A 52 -9.68 15.44 20.03
N ASP A 53 -8.86 15.98 19.13
CA ASP A 53 -8.48 17.39 19.13
C ASP A 53 -9.69 18.32 18.98
N VAL A 54 -10.62 17.97 18.08
CA VAL A 54 -11.88 18.71 17.91
C VAL A 54 -12.72 18.68 19.19
N ILE A 55 -12.87 17.52 19.83
CA ILE A 55 -13.63 17.39 21.07
C ILE A 55 -13.01 18.25 22.18
N ILE A 56 -11.69 18.20 22.34
CA ILE A 56 -10.99 19.00 23.35
C ILE A 56 -11.23 20.50 23.10
N LYS A 57 -11.08 20.97 21.86
CA LYS A 57 -11.33 22.39 21.52
C LYS A 57 -12.77 22.82 21.79
N VAL A 58 -13.74 21.96 21.51
CA VAL A 58 -15.16 22.24 21.81
C VAL A 58 -15.37 22.35 23.32
N ILE A 59 -14.79 21.44 24.11
CA ILE A 59 -14.89 21.49 25.58
C ILE A 59 -14.24 22.75 26.11
N THR A 60 -13.03 23.10 25.66
CA THR A 60 -12.32 24.30 26.10
C THR A 60 -13.15 25.56 25.81
N ALA A 61 -13.69 25.70 24.60
CA ALA A 61 -14.53 26.83 24.23
C ALA A 61 -15.84 26.90 25.05
N ALA A 62 -16.39 25.75 25.45
CA ALA A 62 -17.57 25.69 26.31
C ALA A 62 -17.29 26.08 27.75
N ILE A 63 -16.10 25.73 28.28
CA ILE A 63 -15.66 26.12 29.63
C ILE A 63 -15.38 27.63 29.67
N GLU A 64 -14.65 28.16 28.70
CA GLU A 64 -14.33 29.60 28.63
C GLU A 64 -15.60 30.46 28.62
N LYS A 65 -16.62 30.06 27.85
CA LYS A 65 -17.92 30.74 27.83
C LYS A 65 -18.70 30.71 29.16
N ARG A 66 -18.31 29.84 30.09
CA ARG A 66 -18.99 29.67 31.39
C ARG A 66 -18.30 30.44 32.51
N ASP A 67 -17.01 30.71 32.34
CA ASP A 67 -16.19 31.48 33.27
C ASP A 67 -16.19 32.99 32.96
N GLU A 68 -16.63 33.40 31.75
CA GLU A 68 -17.09 34.78 31.42
C GLU A 68 -18.54 35.03 31.88
#